data_AF-E6WEP1-F1
#
_entry.id   AF-E6WEP1-F1
#
_cell.length_a   1.000
_cell.length_b   1.000
_cell.length_c   1.000
_cell.angle_alpha   90.00
_cell.angle_beta   90.00
_cell.angle_gamma   90.00
#
_symmetry.space_group_name_H-M   'P 1'
#
loop_
_entity.id
_entity.type
_entity.pdbx_description
1 polymer ?
#
loop_
_entity_poly.entity_id
_entity_poly.type
_entity_poly.pdbx_seq_one_letter_code
_entity_poly.pdbx_strand_id
1 'polypeptide(L)' 'MEMDEERAVMIANAIGSAVLELKFSGERIAEYTLSEKLEEMRRNETNVIGKGIYRDAAELVRTGRLPVA' A
#
# COMPACT_ATOMS: atom_id res chain seq x y z
N MET A 1 -2.13 1.62 21.11
CA MET A 1 -3.33 1.23 20.36
C MET A 1 -2.91 0.10 19.45
N GLU A 2 -3.50 -1.06 19.67
CA GLU A 2 -3.31 -2.24 18.82
C GLU A 2 -3.90 -1.91 17.45
N MET A 3 -3.18 -2.19 16.37
CA MET A 3 -3.77 -2.09 15.04
C MET A 3 -4.95 -3.03 14.97
N ASP A 4 -6.07 -2.55 14.46
CA ASP A 4 -7.16 -3.42 14.06
C ASP A 4 -6.61 -4.47 13.08
N GLU A 5 -6.72 -5.75 13.46
CA GLU A 5 -6.16 -6.88 12.71
C GLU A 5 -6.68 -6.89 11.27
N GLU A 6 -7.95 -6.53 11.09
CA GLU A 6 -8.57 -6.40 9.76
C GLU A 6 -7.83 -5.36 8.90
N ARG A 7 -7.51 -4.21 9.49
CA ARG A 7 -6.78 -3.14 8.82
C ARG A 7 -5.34 -3.55 8.49
N ALA A 8 -4.69 -4.28 9.38
CA ALA A 8 -3.35 -4.82 9.16
C ALA A 8 -3.33 -5.77 7.95
N VAL A 9 -4.31 -6.67 7.87
CA VAL A 9 -4.51 -7.60 6.76
C VAL A 9 -4.77 -6.85 5.45
N MET A 10 -5.61 -5.80 5.47
CA MET A 10 -5.88 -4.99 4.28
C MET A 10 -4.61 -4.30 3.75
N ILE A 11 -3.78 -3.75 4.63
CA ILE A 11 -2.52 -3.11 4.25
C ILE A 11 -1.53 -4.14 3.68
N ALA A 12 -1.39 -5.29 4.33
CA ALA A 12 -0.54 -6.37 3.84
C ALA A 12 -0.98 -6.86 2.45
N ASN A 13 -2.30 -6.99 2.23
CA ASN A 13 -2.88 -7.34 0.93
C ASN A 13 -2.57 -6.27 -0.13
N ALA A 14 -2.72 -4.99 0.20
CA ALA A 14 -2.41 -3.90 -0.74
C ALA A 14 -0.93 -3.92 -1.17
N ILE A 15 -0.02 -4.12 -0.23
CA ILE A 15 1.42 -4.25 -0.52
C ILE A 15 1.69 -5.47 -1.39
N GLY A 16 1.12 -6.63 -1.05
CA GLY A 16 1.26 -7.85 -1.82
C GLY A 16 0.78 -7.70 -3.27
N SER A 17 -0.39 -7.08 -3.47
CA SER A 17 -0.91 -6.78 -4.80
C SER A 17 0.02 -5.86 -5.60
N ALA A 18 0.51 -4.78 -4.99
CA ALA A 18 1.43 -3.87 -5.68
C ALA A 18 2.76 -4.55 -6.08
N VAL A 19 3.29 -5.44 -5.24
CA VAL A 19 4.46 -6.26 -5.57
C VAL A 19 4.19 -7.17 -6.77
N LEU A 20 3.03 -7.83 -6.83
CA LEU A 20 2.65 -8.70 -7.94
C LEU A 20 2.47 -7.91 -9.23
N GLU A 21 1.81 -6.75 -9.19
CA GLU A 21 1.66 -5.89 -10.38
C GLU A 21 3.00 -5.42 -10.93
N LEU A 22 3.91 -4.94 -10.07
CA LEU A 22 5.27 -4.56 -10.51
C LEU A 22 6.00 -5.76 -11.12
N LYS A 23 5.88 -6.95 -10.51
CA LYS A 23 6.51 -8.16 -11.03
C LYS A 23 5.98 -8.55 -12.40
N PHE A 24 4.66 -8.47 -12.62
CA PHE A 24 4.04 -8.78 -13.90
C PHE A 24 4.37 -7.75 -14.99
N SER A 25 4.54 -6.49 -14.62
CA SER A 25 5.00 -5.42 -15.52
C SER A 25 6.50 -5.46 -15.82
N GLY A 26 7.26 -6.38 -15.20
CA GLY A 26 8.72 -6.46 -15.35
C GLY A 26 9.47 -5.30 -14.68
N GLU A 27 8.80 -4.56 -13.80
CA GLU A 27 9.38 -3.43 -13.09
C GLU A 27 10.22 -3.90 -11.89
N ARG A 28 11.22 -3.10 -11.53
CA ARG A 28 12.04 -3.37 -10.35
C ARG A 28 11.19 -3.17 -9.09
N ILE A 29 11.21 -4.15 -8.20
CA ILE A 29 10.67 -4.01 -6.84
C ILE A 29 11.71 -3.28 -5.98
N ALA A 30 11.43 -2.04 -5.63
CA ALA A 30 12.21 -1.20 -4.74
C ALA A 30 11.25 -0.31 -3.94
N GLU A 31 11.73 0.29 -2.84
CA GLU A 31 10.90 1.14 -1.96
C GLU A 31 10.15 2.22 -2.76
N TYR A 32 10.86 2.95 -3.61
CA TYR A 32 10.29 4.00 -4.45
C TYR A 32 9.19 3.46 -5.38
N THR A 33 9.49 2.43 -6.19
CA THR A 33 8.54 1.89 -7.18
C THR A 33 7.32 1.28 -6.52
N LEU A 34 7.49 0.61 -5.38
CA LEU A 34 6.39 0.05 -4.60
C LEU A 34 5.50 1.15 -4.02
N SER A 35 6.09 2.21 -3.45
CA SER A 35 5.32 3.32 -2.89
C SER A 35 4.55 4.11 -3.97
N GLU A 36 5.15 4.31 -5.15
CA GLU A 36 4.49 4.97 -6.28
C GLU A 36 3.35 4.10 -6.84
N LYS A 37 3.55 2.78 -6.91
CA LYS A 37 2.50 1.86 -7.35
C LYS A 37 1.29 1.90 -6.42
N LEU A 38 1.51 1.95 -5.11
CA LEU A 38 0.44 2.10 -4.12
C LEU A 38 -0.29 3.45 -4.27
N GLU A 39 0.40 4.55 -4.58
CA GLU A 39 -0.24 5.84 -4.88
C GLU A 39 -1.04 5.81 -6.19
N GLU A 40 -0.56 5.10 -7.22
CA GLU A 40 -1.30 4.87 -8.46
C GLU A 40 -2.63 4.13 -8.16
N MET A 41 -2.56 3.03 -7.41
CA MET A 41 -3.73 2.29 -6.96
C MET A 41 -4.69 3.16 -6.14
N ARG A 42 -4.16 4.02 -5.26
CA ARG A 42 -4.96 5.01 -4.50
C ARG A 42 -5.71 5.99 -5.40
N ARG A 43 -5.08 6.47 -6.48
CA ARG A 43 -5.70 7.41 -7.44
C ARG A 43 -6.82 6.74 -8.23
N ASN A 44 -6.68 5.45 -8.54
CA ASN A 44 -7.66 4.66 -9.27
C ASN A 44 -8.81 4.14 -8.39
N GLU A 45 -8.58 4.02 -7.08
CA GLU A 45 -9.61 3.64 -6.13
C GLU A 45 -10.71 4.71 -6.02
N THR A 46 -11.96 4.30 -5.88
CA THR A 46 -13.11 5.20 -5.71
C THR A 46 -13.65 5.16 -4.27
N ASN A 47 -13.43 4.06 -3.55
CA ASN A 47 -13.81 3.90 -2.15
C ASN A 47 -12.84 4.66 -1.22
N VAL A 48 -13.38 5.53 -0.36
CA VAL A 48 -12.60 6.32 0.60
C VAL A 48 -11.80 5.44 1.58
N ILE A 49 -12.36 4.31 2.02
CA ILE A 49 -11.66 3.37 2.91
C ILE A 49 -10.47 2.75 2.17
N GLY A 50 -10.68 2.25 0.95
CA GLY A 50 -9.63 1.69 0.10
C GLY A 50 -8.52 2.71 -0.17
N LYS A 51 -8.87 3.97 -0.42
CA LYS A 51 -7.89 5.07 -0.55
C LYS A 51 -7.02 5.24 0.69
N GLY A 52 -7.63 5.12 1.87
CA GLY A 52 -6.91 5.16 3.15
C GLY A 52 -5.93 4.01 3.29
N ILE A 53 -6.32 2.79 2.91
CA ILE A 53 -5.44 1.61 2.94
C ILE A 53 -4.22 1.81 2.02
N TYR A 54 -4.42 2.24 0.77
CA TYR A 54 -3.31 2.45 -0.15
C TYR A 54 -2.35 3.56 0.28
N ARG A 55 -2.89 4.66 0.84
CA ARG A 55 -2.06 5.75 1.41
C ARG A 55 -1.18 5.23 2.53
N ASP A 56 -1.78 4.51 3.47
CA ASP A 56 -1.10 4.05 4.67
C ASP A 56 -0.09 2.93 4.34
N ALA A 57 -0.42 2.08 3.37
CA ALA A 57 0.52 1.12 2.79
C ALA A 57 1.73 1.82 2.15
N ALA A 58 1.50 2.88 1.36
CA ALA A 58 2.57 3.64 0.73
C ALA A 58 3.47 4.33 1.78
N GLU A 59 2.88 4.89 2.83
CA GLU A 59 3.62 5.48 3.95
C GLU A 59 4.43 4.44 4.73
N LEU A 60 3.86 3.26 4.99
CA LEU A 60 4.57 2.15 5.61
C LEU A 60 5.78 1.73 4.79
N VAL A 61 5.65 1.61 3.47
CA VAL A 61 6.76 1.28 2.58
C VAL A 61 7.86 2.35 2.66
N ARG A 62 7.52 3.64 2.63
CA ARG A 62 8.49 4.75 2.66
C ARG A 62 9.20 4.93 3.99
N THR A 63 8.50 4.68 5.09
CA THR A 63 8.97 5.11 6.42
C THR A 63 9.24 3.95 7.38
N GLY A 64 8.78 2.75 7.04
CA GLY A 64 8.74 1.61 7.95
C GLY A 64 7.75 1.79 9.11
N ARG A 65 6.87 2.80 9.06
CA ARG A 65 5.90 3.12 10.12
C ARG A 65 4.50 3.21 9.54
N LEU A 66 3.55 2.67 10.28
CA LEU A 66 2.15 2.90 9.98
C LEU A 66 1.74 4.28 10.49
N PRO A 67 1.03 5.08 9.68
CA PRO A 67 0.46 6.33 10.16
C PRO A 67 -0.48 6.03 11.32
N VAL A 68 -0.18 6.66 12.46
CA VAL A 68 -1.08 6.69 13.60
C VAL A 68 -2.11 7.77 13.24
N ALA A 69 -3.32 7.34 12.86
CA ALA A 69 -4.45 8.24 12.69
C ALA A 69 -4.86 8.83 14.04
#